data_AF-A0A087UEJ0-F1
#
_entry.id   AF-A0A087UEJ0-F1
#
_cell.length_a   1.000
_cell.length_b   1.000
_cell.length_c   1.000
_cell.angle_alpha   90.00
_cell.angle_beta   90.00
_cell.angle_gamma   90.00
#
_symmetry.space_group_name_H-M   'P 1'
#
loop_
_entity.id
_entity.type
_entity.pdbx_description
1 polymer ?
#
loop_
_entity_poly.entity_id
_entity_poly.type
_entity_poly.pdbx_seq_one_letter_code
_entity_poly.pdbx_strand_id
1 'polypeptide(L)'
;MHDPTSFSVDIFHISPGLMSFSVVGVFKEVGADINNATLKTFSRTFVVVAQGQGFVITNETLFIAHASQEQQAKAFQVPAPTPSPSPAPSTEEKSISEKQLLVLELSKQTGMISEFSTKCLEENDWDYQRALAVFLKFQSEGKIPPEAFAAVPVQ
;
A
#
# COMPACT_ATOMS: atom_id res chain seq x y z
N MET A 1 -17.87 -2.17 0.35
CA MET A 1 -16.47 -2.01 -0.07
C MET A 1 -15.99 -0.65 0.38
N HIS A 2 -15.00 -0.62 1.27
CA HIS A 2 -14.35 0.61 1.70
C HIS A 2 -13.38 1.12 0.63
N ASP A 3 -13.13 2.42 0.64
CA ASP A 3 -12.05 3.06 -0.13
C ASP A 3 -10.87 3.41 0.81
N PRO A 4 -9.81 2.59 0.87
CA PRO A 4 -8.73 2.79 1.83
C PRO A 4 -7.93 4.09 1.60
N THR A 5 -7.87 4.61 0.37
CA THR A 5 -7.16 5.86 0.07
C THR A 5 -7.85 7.09 0.67
N SER A 6 -9.13 6.95 1.01
CA SER A 6 -9.91 7.99 1.71
C SER A 6 -9.70 8.02 3.22
N PHE A 7 -9.00 7.03 3.79
CA PHE A 7 -8.94 6.88 5.24
C PHE A 7 -8.07 7.96 5.88
N SER A 8 -8.63 8.61 6.89
CA SER A 8 -7.91 9.49 7.80
C SER A 8 -8.01 8.92 9.22
N VAL A 9 -6.90 8.92 9.95
CA VAL A 9 -6.80 8.35 11.29
C VAL A 9 -6.35 9.41 12.26
N ASP A 10 -7.16 9.66 13.29
CA ASP A 10 -6.85 10.58 14.37
C ASP A 10 -6.72 9.81 15.68
N ILE A 11 -5.54 9.86 16.30
CA ILE A 11 -5.29 9.27 17.62
C ILE A 11 -5.44 10.39 18.66
N PHE A 12 -6.50 10.35 19.45
CA PHE A 12 -6.81 11.41 20.42
C PHE A 12 -6.51 11.03 21.87
N HIS A 13 -6.17 9.76 22.15
CA HIS A 13 -5.69 9.33 23.47
C HIS A 13 -4.74 8.14 23.38
N ILE A 14 -3.60 8.19 24.09
CA ILE A 14 -2.66 7.08 24.23
C ILE A 14 -2.17 7.01 25.69
N SER A 15 -2.22 5.82 26.27
CA SER A 15 -1.63 5.46 27.55
C SER A 15 -1.05 4.02 27.47
N PRO A 16 -0.22 3.57 28.43
CA PRO A 16 0.41 2.25 28.37
C PRO A 16 -0.55 1.05 28.25
N GLY A 17 -1.80 1.20 28.71
CA GLY A 17 -2.80 0.13 28.66
C GLY A 17 -3.99 0.39 27.75
N LEU A 18 -4.07 1.56 27.11
CA LEU A 18 -5.26 2.01 26.39
C LEU A 18 -4.88 2.97 25.25
N MET A 19 -5.45 2.77 24.08
CA MET A 19 -5.37 3.71 22.96
C MET A 19 -6.78 3.96 22.41
N SER A 20 -7.10 5.22 22.13
CA SER A 20 -8.35 5.61 21.50
C SER A 20 -8.07 6.39 20.22
N PHE A 21 -8.67 5.96 19.12
CA PHE A 21 -8.48 6.55 17.81
C PHE A 21 -9.76 6.49 16.98
N SER A 22 -9.91 7.41 16.04
CA SER A 22 -10.99 7.43 15.08
C SER A 22 -10.47 7.25 13.66
N VAL A 23 -11.20 6.48 12.87
CA VAL A 23 -10.98 6.31 11.43
C VAL A 23 -12.17 6.92 10.70
N VAL A 24 -11.90 7.85 9.81
CA VAL A 24 -12.91 8.45 8.92
C VAL A 24 -12.60 8.02 7.50
N GLY A 25 -13.63 7.71 6.72
CA GLY A 25 -13.46 7.37 5.31
C GLY A 25 -14.78 7.25 4.57
N VAL A 26 -14.73 6.67 3.37
CA VAL A 26 -15.90 6.39 2.55
C VAL A 26 -15.99 4.92 2.14
N PHE A 27 -17.22 4.47 1.87
CA PHE A 27 -17.48 3.12 1.40
C PHE A 27 -18.74 3.07 0.53
N LYS A 28 -18.81 2.05 -0.33
CA LYS A 28 -20.02 1.66 -1.08
C LYS A 28 -20.64 0.41 -0.44
N GLU A 29 -21.96 0.36 -0.32
CA GLU A 29 -22.64 -0.89 0.10
C GLU A 29 -22.51 -1.96 -0.98
N VAL A 30 -22.21 -3.20 -0.59
CA VAL A 30 -22.10 -4.32 -1.51
C VAL A 30 -23.49 -4.96 -1.64
N GLY A 31 -23.97 -5.15 -2.87
CA GLY A 31 -25.29 -5.76 -3.12
C GLY A 31 -26.45 -4.77 -3.24
N ALA A 32 -26.18 -3.46 -3.22
CA ALA A 32 -27.15 -2.47 -3.70
C ALA A 32 -27.32 -2.59 -5.23
N ASP A 33 -28.53 -2.37 -5.73
CA ASP A 33 -28.77 -2.30 -7.17
C ASP A 33 -27.77 -1.32 -7.82
N ILE A 34 -27.30 -1.64 -9.03
CA ILE A 34 -26.31 -0.82 -9.78
C ILE A 34 -26.77 0.66 -9.87
N ASN A 35 -28.08 0.89 -9.87
CA ASN A 35 -28.68 2.22 -9.93
C ASN A 35 -28.78 2.94 -8.56
N ASN A 36 -28.57 2.23 -7.45
CA ASN A 36 -28.73 2.72 -6.07
C ASN A 36 -27.47 2.55 -5.21
N ALA A 37 -26.30 2.26 -5.80
CA ALA A 37 -25.05 2.18 -5.06
C ALA A 37 -24.63 3.57 -4.54
N THR A 38 -25.23 3.99 -3.42
CA THR A 38 -24.93 5.28 -2.78
C THR A 38 -23.63 5.21 -2.00
N LEU A 39 -22.76 6.18 -2.23
CA LEU A 39 -21.55 6.36 -1.44
C LEU A 39 -21.93 6.85 -0.03
N LYS A 40 -21.40 6.19 0.98
CA LYS A 40 -21.55 6.58 2.39
C LYS A 40 -20.20 6.99 2.95
N THR A 41 -20.24 7.91 3.90
CA THR A 41 -19.10 8.22 4.76
C THR A 41 -19.30 7.55 6.11
N PHE A 42 -18.20 7.19 6.75
CA PHE A 42 -18.22 6.66 8.10
C PHE A 42 -17.22 7.41 8.98
N SER A 43 -17.53 7.48 10.27
CA SER A 43 -16.58 7.77 11.33
C SER A 43 -16.67 6.65 12.34
N ARG A 44 -15.55 5.94 12.56
CA ARG A 44 -15.49 4.77 13.43
C ARG A 44 -14.43 4.98 14.50
N THR A 45 -14.88 5.05 15.75
CA THR A 45 -14.00 5.25 16.90
C THR A 45 -13.78 3.94 17.61
N PHE A 46 -12.51 3.63 17.86
CA PHE A 46 -12.09 2.44 18.60
C PHE A 46 -11.42 2.86 19.91
N VAL A 47 -11.70 2.11 20.96
CA VAL A 47 -10.88 2.05 22.17
C VAL A 47 -10.28 0.66 22.22
N VAL A 48 -8.95 0.60 22.30
CA VAL A 48 -8.21 -0.65 22.29
C VAL A 48 -7.26 -0.77 23.46
N VAL A 49 -7.02 -2.00 23.90
CA VAL A 49 -5.99 -2.36 24.88
C VAL A 49 -4.95 -3.24 24.21
N ALA A 50 -3.68 -3.11 24.61
CA ALA A 50 -2.61 -3.98 24.10
C ALA A 50 -2.78 -5.40 24.66
N GLN A 51 -2.71 -6.42 23.79
CA GLN A 51 -2.72 -7.83 24.18
C GLN A 51 -1.79 -8.63 23.28
N GLY A 52 -0.74 -9.23 23.86
CA GLY A 52 0.26 -9.99 23.10
C GLY A 52 0.96 -9.10 22.07
N GLN A 53 0.91 -9.51 20.80
CA GLN A 53 1.52 -8.79 19.67
C GLN A 53 0.54 -7.83 18.96
N GLY A 54 -0.63 -7.57 19.55
CA GLY A 54 -1.66 -6.75 18.92
C GLY A 54 -2.55 -6.01 19.91
N PHE A 55 -3.76 -5.71 19.45
CA PHE A 55 -4.73 -4.91 20.17
C PHE A 55 -6.08 -5.63 20.26
N VAL A 56 -6.77 -5.48 21.38
CA VAL A 56 -8.17 -5.90 21.55
C VAL A 56 -9.05 -4.67 21.60
N ILE A 57 -10.11 -4.67 20.80
CA ILE A 57 -11.13 -3.62 20.82
C ILE A 57 -12.02 -3.83 22.05
N THR A 58 -12.03 -2.87 22.97
CA THR A 58 -12.90 -2.88 24.15
C THR A 58 -14.17 -2.10 23.92
N ASN A 59 -14.12 -1.04 23.12
CA ASN A 59 -15.27 -0.23 22.76
C ASN A 59 -15.18 0.19 21.30
N GLU A 60 -16.34 0.28 20.66
CA GLU A 60 -16.47 0.67 19.27
C GLU A 60 -17.74 1.50 19.08
N THR A 61 -17.61 2.59 18.33
CA THR A 61 -18.74 3.42 17.92
C THR A 61 -18.63 3.69 16.42
N LEU A 62 -19.66 3.28 15.67
CA LEU A 62 -19.77 3.53 14.25
C LEU A 62 -20.85 4.57 13.96
N PHE A 63 -20.45 5.64 13.30
CA PHE A 63 -21.35 6.61 12.69
C PHE A 63 -21.31 6.47 11.17
N ILE A 64 -22.48 6.41 10.53
CA ILE A 64 -22.64 6.34 9.08
C ILE A 64 -23.55 7.47 8.61
N ALA A 65 -23.15 8.14 7.53
CA ALA A 65 -23.95 9.16 6.87
C ALA A 65 -23.79 9.09 5.34
N HIS A 66 -24.58 9.88 4.63
CA HIS A 66 -24.37 10.11 3.20
C HIS A 66 -23.06 10.86 2.98
N ALA A 67 -22.28 10.42 1.98
CA ALA A 67 -21.06 11.13 1.61
C ALA A 67 -21.38 12.50 1.00
N SER A 68 -20.58 13.52 1.33
CA SER A 68 -20.69 14.85 0.72
C SER A 68 -20.37 14.81 -0.78
N GLN A 69 -20.74 15.85 -1.53
CA GLN A 69 -20.43 15.94 -2.96
C GLN A 69 -18.91 15.91 -3.23
N GLU A 70 -18.12 16.52 -2.35
CA GLU A 70 -16.65 16.50 -2.46
C GLU A 70 -16.08 15.09 -2.22
N GLN A 71 -16.58 14.40 -1.20
CA GLN A 71 -16.19 13.03 -0.91
C GLN A 71 -16.58 12.10 -2.07
N GLN A 72 -17.76 12.29 -2.67
CA GLN A 72 -18.18 11.56 -3.87
C GLN A 72 -17.26 11.78 -5.06
N ALA A 73 -16.79 13.01 -5.27
CA ALA A 73 -15.89 13.32 -6.36
C ALA A 73 -14.53 12.64 -6.19
N LYS A 74 -14.00 12.57 -4.97
CA LYS A 74 -12.65 12.04 -4.66
C LYS A 74 -12.60 10.53 -4.40
N ALA A 75 -13.72 9.91 -4.05
CA ALA A 75 -13.77 8.50 -3.69
C ALA A 75 -13.39 7.57 -4.85
N PHE A 76 -12.60 6.55 -4.55
CA PHE A 76 -12.10 5.54 -5.49
C PHE A 76 -11.35 6.14 -6.68
N GLN A 77 -10.87 7.38 -6.57
CA GLN A 77 -9.95 7.92 -7.55
C GLN A 77 -8.65 7.13 -7.46
N VAL A 78 -8.35 6.41 -8.54
CA VAL A 78 -6.98 6.00 -8.81
C VAL A 78 -6.23 7.30 -9.13
N PRO A 79 -5.08 7.59 -8.49
CA PRO A 79 -4.25 8.70 -8.91
C PRO A 79 -4.03 8.57 -10.42
N ALA A 80 -4.55 9.53 -11.19
CA ALA A 80 -4.28 9.54 -12.62
C ALA A 80 -2.76 9.63 -12.79
N PRO A 81 -2.14 8.88 -13.73
CA PRO A 81 -0.80 9.21 -14.15
C PRO A 81 -0.83 10.68 -14.57
N THR A 82 -0.14 11.52 -13.81
CA THR A 82 -0.03 12.94 -14.10
C THR A 82 0.45 13.09 -15.55
N PRO A 83 -0.21 13.91 -16.40
CA PRO A 83 0.31 14.18 -17.72
C PRO A 83 1.63 14.94 -17.54
N SER A 84 2.72 14.21 -17.73
CA SER A 84 4.09 14.72 -17.71
C SER A 84 4.20 15.91 -18.66
N PRO A 85 4.65 17.09 -18.22
CA PRO A 85 5.27 18.02 -19.13
C PRO A 85 6.65 17.43 -19.50
N SER A 86 6.95 17.51 -20.79
CA SER A 86 8.17 17.10 -21.49
C SER A 86 9.52 17.26 -20.72
N PRO A 87 10.56 16.53 -21.16
CA PRO A 87 11.59 15.96 -20.30
C PRO A 87 12.59 17.01 -19.81
N ALA A 88 12.66 17.15 -18.49
CA ALA A 88 13.89 17.52 -17.80
C ALA A 88 14.27 16.34 -16.90
N PRO A 89 15.56 15.96 -16.81
CA PRO A 89 15.98 14.85 -15.96
C PRO A 89 15.96 15.31 -14.51
N SER A 90 14.80 15.19 -13.87
CA SER A 90 14.68 15.28 -12.42
C SER A 90 14.46 13.87 -11.88
N THR A 91 15.43 13.40 -11.11
CA THR A 91 15.40 12.17 -10.33
C THR A 91 14.19 12.22 -9.40
N GLU A 92 13.04 11.72 -9.86
CA GLU A 92 11.86 11.52 -9.02
C GLU A 92 12.16 10.37 -8.05
N GLU A 93 12.45 10.72 -6.80
CA GLU A 93 12.61 9.74 -5.74
C GLU A 93 11.27 9.03 -5.51
N LYS A 94 11.15 7.80 -6.03
CA LYS A 94 10.00 6.93 -5.79
C LYS A 94 9.75 6.80 -4.29
N SER A 95 8.48 6.85 -3.89
CA SER A 95 8.09 6.70 -2.50
C SER A 95 8.50 5.32 -1.96
N ILE A 96 8.69 5.21 -0.64
CA ILE A 96 9.10 3.95 0.01
C ILE A 96 8.11 2.81 -0.30
N SER A 97 6.81 3.13 -0.35
CA SER A 97 5.74 2.17 -0.67
C SER A 97 5.82 1.66 -2.13
N GLU A 98 6.10 2.53 -3.09
CA GLU A 98 6.28 2.14 -4.50
C GLU A 98 7.54 1.29 -4.69
N LYS A 99 8.63 1.65 -4.01
CA LYS A 99 9.88 0.87 -3.99
C LYS A 99 9.64 -0.55 -3.48
N GLN A 100 8.90 -0.70 -2.37
CA GLN A 100 8.55 -2.02 -1.83
C GLN A 100 7.68 -2.85 -2.79
N LEU A 101 6.74 -2.24 -3.50
CA LEU A 101 5.94 -2.92 -4.52
C LEU A 101 6.79 -3.42 -5.68
N LEU A 102 7.76 -2.61 -6.14
CA LEU A 102 8.68 -3.01 -7.20
C LEU A 102 9.57 -4.19 -6.80
N VAL A 103 10.08 -4.19 -5.56
CA VAL A 103 10.87 -5.29 -5.00
C VAL A 103 10.05 -6.58 -5.00
N LEU A 104 8.80 -6.50 -4.53
CA LEU A 104 7.92 -7.65 -4.43
C LEU A 104 7.58 -8.24 -5.82
N GLU A 105 7.29 -7.38 -6.79
CA GLU A 105 6.98 -7.83 -8.15
C GLU A 105 8.21 -8.41 -8.87
N LEU A 106 9.39 -7.81 -8.68
CA LEU A 106 10.63 -8.32 -9.28
C LEU A 106 11.03 -9.67 -8.65
N SER A 107 10.92 -9.80 -7.32
CA SER A 107 11.14 -11.06 -6.61
C SER A 107 10.23 -12.17 -7.12
N LYS A 108 8.94 -11.87 -7.28
CA LYS A 108 7.94 -12.82 -7.81
C LYS A 108 8.24 -13.30 -9.23
N GLN A 109 8.68 -12.40 -10.10
CA GLN A 109 8.97 -12.70 -11.51
C GLN A 109 10.28 -13.45 -11.71
N THR A 110 11.30 -13.08 -10.95
CA THR A 110 12.66 -13.62 -11.10
C THR A 110 12.91 -14.84 -10.22
N GLY A 111 12.13 -15.02 -9.16
CA GLY A 111 12.37 -16.01 -8.11
C GLY A 111 13.48 -15.59 -7.14
N MET A 112 14.06 -14.40 -7.30
CA MET A 112 15.09 -13.90 -6.37
C MET A 112 14.48 -13.46 -5.04
N ILE A 113 15.29 -13.50 -3.98
CA ILE A 113 14.91 -12.95 -2.68
C ILE A 113 14.86 -11.41 -2.69
N SER A 114 14.07 -10.84 -1.77
CA SER A 114 13.83 -9.39 -1.68
C SER A 114 15.11 -8.55 -1.60
N GLU A 115 16.16 -9.05 -0.95
CA GLU A 115 17.44 -8.34 -0.83
C GLU A 115 18.11 -8.15 -2.21
N PHE A 116 18.19 -9.22 -3.01
CA PHE A 116 18.75 -9.16 -4.37
C PHE A 116 17.83 -8.40 -5.33
N SER A 117 16.51 -8.53 -5.18
CA SER A 117 15.55 -7.73 -5.95
C SER A 117 15.69 -6.23 -5.64
N THR A 118 15.93 -5.87 -4.38
CA THR A 118 16.18 -4.47 -3.96
C THR A 118 17.46 -3.95 -4.59
N LYS A 119 18.57 -4.67 -4.45
CA LYS A 119 19.85 -4.29 -5.05
C LYS A 119 19.78 -4.13 -6.57
N CYS A 120 19.09 -5.07 -7.25
CA CYS A 120 18.88 -5.02 -8.69
C CYS A 120 18.10 -3.77 -9.10
N LEU A 121 17.08 -3.38 -8.33
CA LEU A 121 16.34 -2.14 -8.58
C LEU A 121 17.19 -0.89 -8.29
N GLU A 122 17.95 -0.87 -7.21
CA GLU A 122 18.82 0.26 -6.85
C GLU A 122 19.89 0.54 -7.92
N GLU A 123 20.55 -0.51 -8.42
CA GLU A 123 21.57 -0.40 -9.50
C GLU A 123 20.98 0.02 -10.86
N ASN A 124 19.65 -0.06 -11.01
CA ASN A 124 18.93 0.26 -12.23
C ASN A 124 17.97 1.44 -12.04
N ASP A 125 18.28 2.38 -11.15
CA ASP A 125 17.52 3.62 -10.93
C ASP A 125 16.04 3.37 -10.56
N TRP A 126 15.78 2.24 -9.90
CA TRP A 126 14.45 1.70 -9.59
C TRP A 126 13.57 1.44 -10.83
N ASP A 127 14.12 1.41 -12.04
CA ASP A 127 13.39 1.07 -13.25
C ASP A 127 13.17 -0.45 -13.32
N TYR A 128 11.91 -0.85 -13.17
CA TYR A 128 11.50 -2.26 -13.16
C TYR A 128 11.82 -2.98 -14.49
N GLN A 129 11.56 -2.34 -15.63
CA GLN A 129 11.78 -2.95 -16.94
C GLN A 129 13.27 -3.13 -17.20
N ARG A 130 14.07 -2.13 -16.81
CA ARG A 130 15.53 -2.20 -16.91
C ARG A 130 16.11 -3.25 -15.98
N ALA A 131 15.69 -3.28 -14.71
CA ALA A 131 16.13 -4.27 -13.73
C ALA A 131 15.82 -5.70 -14.19
N LEU A 132 14.61 -5.94 -14.72
CA LEU A 132 14.22 -7.24 -15.26
C LEU A 132 15.06 -7.63 -16.49
N ALA A 133 15.34 -6.70 -17.39
CA ALA A 133 16.19 -6.95 -18.56
C ALA A 133 17.64 -7.30 -18.16
N VAL A 134 18.21 -6.60 -17.17
CA VAL A 134 19.54 -6.89 -16.62
C VAL A 134 19.56 -8.26 -15.94
N PHE A 135 18.53 -8.59 -15.16
CA PHE A 135 18.37 -9.91 -14.56
C PHE A 135 18.36 -11.01 -15.64
N LEU A 136 17.49 -10.91 -16.65
CA LEU A 136 17.38 -11.92 -17.70
C LEU A 136 18.71 -12.11 -18.46
N LYS A 137 19.41 -11.01 -18.71
CA LYS A 137 20.76 -11.05 -19.30
C LYS A 137 21.73 -11.83 -18.40
N PHE A 138 21.83 -11.49 -17.12
CA PHE A 138 22.76 -12.16 -16.20
C PHE A 138 22.35 -13.61 -15.93
N GLN A 139 21.06 -13.93 -15.96
CA GLN A 139 20.55 -15.29 -15.87
C GLN A 139 21.00 -16.11 -17.09
N SER A 140 20.88 -15.54 -18.30
CA SER A 140 21.35 -16.19 -19.53
C SER A 140 22.87 -16.37 -19.58
N GLU A 141 23.61 -15.46 -18.95
CA GLU A 141 25.08 -15.53 -18.84
C GLU A 141 25.54 -16.40 -17.66
N GLY A 142 24.63 -16.94 -16.84
CA GLY A 142 24.95 -17.76 -15.67
C GLY A 142 25.69 -17.00 -14.56
N LYS A 143 25.55 -15.67 -14.51
CA LYS A 143 26.27 -14.79 -13.58
C LYS A 143 25.51 -14.48 -12.28
N ILE A 144 24.29 -15.01 -12.13
CA ILE A 144 23.49 -14.76 -10.93
C ILE A 144 23.92 -15.75 -9.83
N PRO A 145 24.38 -15.26 -8.68
CA PRO A 145 24.79 -16.10 -7.56
C PRO A 145 23.61 -16.98 -7.08
N PRO A 146 23.83 -18.26 -6.72
CA PRO A 146 22.79 -19.12 -6.16
C PRO A 146 22.13 -18.54 -4.90
N GLU A 147 22.87 -17.73 -4.14
CA GLU A 147 22.40 -17.01 -2.94
C GLU A 147 21.25 -16.05 -3.26
N ALA A 148 21.15 -15.57 -4.51
CA ALA A 148 20.04 -14.73 -4.95
C ALA A 148 18.69 -15.46 -4.92
N PHE A 149 18.70 -16.79 -4.93
CA PHE A 149 17.51 -17.65 -4.93
C PHE A 149 17.38 -18.47 -3.64
N ALA A 150 18.33 -18.34 -2.71
CA ALA A 150 18.34 -19.11 -1.48
C ALA A 150 17.25 -18.59 -0.54
N ALA A 151 16.29 -19.45 -0.19
CA ALA A 151 15.34 -19.16 0.87
C ALA A 151 16.12 -18.91 2.17
N VAL A 152 15.92 -17.74 2.78
CA VAL A 152 16.38 -17.48 4.14
C VAL A 152 15.83 -18.62 5.02
N PRO A 153 16.68 -19.40 5.72
CA PRO A 153 16.17 -20.37 6.67
C PRO A 153 15.43 -19.59 7.77
N VAL A 154 14.14 -19.87 7.90
CA VAL A 154 13.33 -19.38 9.02
C VAL A 154 13.98 -19.88 10.30
N GLN A 155 14.51 -18.96 11.12
CA GLN A 155 14.77 -19.18 12.54
C GLN A 155 13.75 -18.40 13.36
#